data_AF-A0A1C9HQQ8-F1
#
_entry.id   AF-A0A1C9HQQ8-F1
#
_cell.length_a   1.000
_cell.length_b   1.000
_cell.length_c   1.000
_cell.angle_alpha   90.00
_cell.angle_beta   90.00
_cell.angle_gamma   90.00
#
_symmetry.space_group_name_H-M   'P 1'
#
loop_
_entity.id
_entity.type
_entity.pdbx_description
1 polymer ?
#
loop_
_entity_poly.entity_id
_entity_poly.type
_entity_poly.pdbx_seq_one_letter_code
_entity_poly.pdbx_strand_id
1 'polypeptide(L)'
;MNERSLSMARDKKPSNSTAIIVSVSFASAVWLFAGIVLLGYLAKSPPSCVGTFSCLTLDTWGTYLSGVFAPLAFFWLVATVWIQSRELAQQREELALTRREFEHNREVMKAQSDYVGAQTDIVIRDQADHELLMMLRLFRTWALSNLSKPEHRVPGMDAGPFTKQTPDDPIDFIVAVSGRLAHPVFMITFIDDKRYIEEFKHLTAETVEELAQHYDRIFAIRSRVSPANAAL
;
A
#
# COMPACT_ATOMS: atom_id res chain seq x y z
N MET A 1 -21.10 -15.15 -10.20
CA MET A 1 -19.97 -14.24 -10.50
C MET A 1 -18.78 -15.11 -10.89
N ASN A 2 -18.11 -15.05 -12.03
CA ASN A 2 -18.29 -14.32 -13.30
C ASN A 2 -17.35 -14.99 -14.34
N GLU A 3 -17.69 -16.19 -14.85
CA GLU A 3 -16.83 -16.91 -15.84
C GLU A 3 -17.10 -16.54 -17.31
N ARG A 4 -18.01 -15.59 -17.58
CA ARG A 4 -18.36 -15.18 -18.95
C ARG A 4 -17.33 -14.27 -19.65
N SER A 5 -16.31 -13.78 -18.95
CA SER A 5 -15.34 -12.83 -19.52
C SER A 5 -14.22 -13.47 -20.36
N LEU A 6 -14.08 -14.79 -20.36
CA LEU A 6 -13.04 -15.49 -21.13
C LEU A 6 -13.40 -15.74 -22.61
N SER A 7 -14.60 -15.38 -23.04
CA SER A 7 -15.13 -15.69 -24.39
C SER A 7 -15.17 -14.50 -25.36
N MET A 8 -14.66 -13.32 -24.98
CA MET A 8 -14.37 -12.30 -25.98
C MET A 8 -13.12 -12.70 -26.74
N ALA A 9 -13.36 -13.55 -27.73
CA ALA A 9 -12.65 -13.62 -28.98
C ALA A 9 -11.85 -12.34 -29.19
N ARG A 10 -10.53 -12.47 -29.03
CA ARG A 10 -9.55 -11.53 -29.53
C ARG A 10 -9.72 -11.52 -31.05
N ASP A 11 -10.73 -10.80 -31.50
CA ASP A 11 -10.95 -10.45 -32.89
C ASP A 11 -9.85 -9.41 -33.19
N LYS A 12 -8.63 -9.93 -33.37
CA LYS A 12 -7.49 -9.15 -33.85
C LYS A 12 -7.86 -8.83 -35.30
N LYS A 13 -8.65 -7.77 -35.48
CA LYS A 13 -8.75 -7.04 -36.74
C LYS A 13 -7.31 -6.92 -37.25
N PRO A 14 -6.97 -7.50 -38.42
CA PRO A 14 -5.60 -7.45 -38.89
C PRO A 14 -5.20 -5.99 -38.90
N SER A 15 -4.24 -5.64 -38.05
CA SER A 15 -3.73 -4.28 -37.98
C SER A 15 -3.36 -3.90 -39.39
N ASN A 16 -3.76 -2.71 -39.83
CA ASN A 16 -3.46 -2.22 -41.17
C ASN A 16 -1.97 -2.37 -41.51
N SER A 17 -1.08 -2.39 -40.50
CA SER A 17 0.35 -2.69 -40.63
C SER A 17 0.66 -4.07 -41.21
N THR A 18 -0.07 -5.13 -40.85
CA THR A 18 0.13 -6.48 -41.42
C THR A 18 -0.27 -6.52 -42.89
N ALA A 19 -1.38 -5.86 -43.24
CA ALA A 19 -1.79 -5.72 -44.63
C ALA A 19 -0.77 -4.92 -45.47
N ILE A 20 -0.20 -3.86 -44.89
CA ILE A 20 0.86 -3.07 -45.53
C ILE A 20 2.10 -3.94 -45.77
N ILE A 21 2.59 -4.67 -44.75
CA ILE A 21 3.76 -5.54 -44.90
C ILE A 21 3.55 -6.57 -46.00
N VAL A 22 2.40 -7.27 -46.01
CA VAL A 22 2.09 -8.27 -47.04
C VAL A 22 2.04 -7.64 -48.44
N SER A 23 1.43 -6.46 -48.58
CA SER A 23 1.37 -5.76 -49.86
C SER A 23 2.75 -5.31 -50.36
N VAL A 24 3.61 -4.82 -49.46
CA VAL A 24 4.98 -4.38 -49.75
C VAL A 24 5.86 -5.58 -50.12
N SER A 25 5.73 -6.69 -49.41
CA SER A 25 6.43 -7.94 -49.72
C SER A 25 6.01 -8.49 -51.09
N PHE A 26 4.71 -8.50 -51.40
CA PHE A 26 4.23 -8.94 -52.72
C PHE A 26 4.74 -8.04 -53.85
N ALA A 27 4.64 -6.72 -53.68
CA ALA A 27 5.18 -5.75 -54.65
C ALA A 27 6.69 -5.92 -54.85
N SER A 28 7.45 -6.18 -53.78
CA SER A 28 8.89 -6.45 -53.85
C SER A 28 9.21 -7.74 -54.61
N ALA A 29 8.40 -8.79 -54.43
CA ALA A 29 8.57 -10.06 -55.14
C ALA A 29 8.27 -9.91 -56.64
N VAL A 30 7.21 -9.18 -57.00
CA VAL A 30 6.88 -8.86 -58.39
C VAL A 30 7.99 -8.02 -59.04
N TRP A 31 8.53 -7.04 -58.32
CA TRP A 31 9.63 -6.19 -58.80
C TRP A 31 10.91 -7.00 -59.07
N LEU A 32 11.30 -7.87 -58.13
CA LEU A 32 12.47 -8.73 -58.30
C LEU A 32 12.27 -9.74 -59.45
N PHE A 33 11.06 -10.31 -59.57
CA PHE A 33 10.72 -11.20 -60.68
C PHE A 33 10.81 -10.47 -62.02
N ALA A 34 10.25 -9.26 -62.12
CA ALA A 34 10.35 -8.43 -63.31
C ALA A 34 11.81 -8.08 -63.65
N GLY A 35 12.65 -7.77 -62.65
CA GLY A 35 14.07 -7.53 -62.83
C GLY A 35 14.81 -8.75 -63.41
N ILE A 36 14.57 -9.94 -62.86
CA ILE A 36 15.16 -11.19 -63.34
C ILE A 36 14.71 -11.52 -64.76
N VAL A 37 13.41 -11.38 -65.06
CA VAL A 37 12.87 -11.62 -66.41
C VAL A 37 13.42 -10.61 -67.42
N LEU A 38 13.50 -9.33 -67.04
CA LEU A 38 14.05 -8.28 -67.88
C LEU A 38 15.54 -8.51 -68.17
N LEU A 39 16.33 -8.88 -67.16
CA LEU A 39 17.73 -9.25 -67.36
C LEU A 39 17.85 -10.48 -68.26
N GLY A 40 17.06 -11.53 -68.03
CA GLY A 40 17.05 -12.73 -68.88
C GLY A 40 16.67 -12.45 -70.34
N TYR A 41 15.81 -11.45 -70.57
CA TYR A 41 15.43 -11.02 -71.91
C TYR A 41 16.49 -10.13 -72.58
N LEU A 42 17.14 -9.25 -71.82
CA LEU A 42 18.16 -8.31 -72.32
C LEU A 42 19.55 -8.96 -72.46
N ALA A 43 19.86 -10.01 -71.70
CA ALA A 43 21.11 -10.76 -71.76
C ALA A 43 21.16 -11.71 -72.97
N LYS A 44 21.15 -11.16 -74.18
CA LYS A 44 21.41 -11.93 -75.40
C LYS A 44 22.93 -12.14 -75.54
N SER A 45 23.42 -13.33 -75.19
CA SER A 45 24.86 -13.61 -75.19
C SER A 45 25.48 -13.48 -76.58
N PRO A 46 26.69 -12.88 -76.71
CA PRO A 46 27.48 -12.98 -77.93
C PRO A 46 27.87 -14.45 -78.19
N PRO A 47 28.13 -14.84 -79.46
CA PRO A 47 28.31 -16.24 -79.87
C PRO A 47 29.53 -16.95 -79.27
N SER A 48 30.41 -16.25 -78.56
CA SER A 48 31.63 -16.78 -77.93
C SER A 48 31.43 -17.29 -76.49
N CYS A 49 30.22 -17.21 -75.95
CA CYS A 49 29.93 -17.48 -74.54
C CYS A 49 28.83 -18.54 -74.38
N VAL A 50 29.15 -19.66 -73.72
CA VAL A 50 28.16 -20.71 -73.39
C VAL A 50 27.50 -20.36 -72.05
N GLY A 51 26.36 -19.65 -72.13
CA GLY A 51 25.51 -19.31 -70.98
C GLY A 51 25.15 -17.83 -70.91
N THR A 52 23.89 -17.56 -70.55
CA THR A 52 23.29 -16.20 -70.44
C THR A 52 23.99 -15.31 -69.40
N PHE A 53 24.60 -15.92 -68.38
CA PHE A 53 25.20 -15.21 -67.24
C PHE A 53 26.73 -15.28 -67.18
N SER A 54 27.37 -16.11 -68.02
CA SER A 54 28.79 -16.45 -67.88
C SER A 54 29.76 -15.38 -68.40
N CYS A 55 29.25 -14.36 -69.11
CA CYS A 55 30.06 -13.31 -69.73
C CYS A 55 29.80 -11.90 -69.18
N LEU A 56 29.05 -11.76 -68.09
CA LEU A 56 28.95 -10.47 -67.40
C LEU A 56 30.19 -10.21 -66.56
N THR A 57 30.81 -9.03 -66.74
CA THR A 57 31.89 -8.55 -65.90
C THR A 57 31.34 -8.12 -64.53
N LEU A 58 32.20 -8.14 -63.51
CA LEU A 58 31.83 -7.78 -62.13
C LEU A 58 31.21 -6.37 -62.01
N ASP A 59 31.68 -5.43 -62.84
CA ASP A 59 31.18 -4.04 -62.89
C ASP A 59 29.73 -3.95 -63.37
N THR A 60 29.37 -4.72 -64.41
CA THR A 60 27.99 -4.78 -64.91
C THR A 60 27.02 -5.42 -63.91
N TRP A 61 27.49 -6.40 -63.13
CA TRP A 61 26.71 -6.95 -62.02
C TRP A 61 26.42 -5.92 -60.93
N GLY A 62 27.40 -5.09 -60.56
CA GLY A 62 27.21 -4.01 -59.58
C GLY A 62 26.20 -2.95 -60.05
N THR A 63 26.27 -2.56 -61.32
CA THR A 63 25.35 -1.57 -61.90
C THR A 63 23.91 -2.11 -61.97
N TYR A 64 23.74 -3.39 -62.33
CA TYR A 64 22.41 -4.02 -62.34
C TYR A 64 21.83 -4.17 -60.93
N LEU A 65 22.62 -4.70 -59.98
CA LEU A 65 22.16 -4.90 -58.61
C LEU A 65 21.80 -3.57 -57.96
N SER A 66 22.62 -2.52 -58.14
CA SER A 66 22.27 -1.19 -57.62
C SER A 66 21.00 -0.62 -58.26
N GLY A 67 20.79 -0.81 -59.57
CA GLY A 67 19.57 -0.39 -60.25
C GLY A 67 18.29 -1.09 -59.77
N VAL A 68 18.36 -2.38 -59.44
CA VAL A 68 17.20 -3.17 -58.96
C VAL A 68 16.94 -2.96 -57.46
N PHE A 69 18.00 -2.92 -56.64
CA PHE A 69 17.88 -2.81 -55.19
C PHE A 69 17.69 -1.39 -54.67
N ALA A 70 18.15 -0.34 -55.37
CA ALA A 70 18.01 1.04 -54.88
C ALA A 70 16.54 1.49 -54.74
N PRO A 71 15.64 1.30 -55.74
CA PRO A 71 14.22 1.62 -55.59
C PRO A 71 13.53 0.76 -54.53
N LEU A 72 13.94 -0.52 -54.43
CA LEU A 72 13.42 -1.46 -53.46
C LEU A 72 13.70 -1.00 -52.03
N ALA A 73 14.95 -0.64 -51.73
CA ALA A 73 15.36 -0.14 -50.43
C ALA A 73 14.63 1.15 -50.05
N PHE A 74 14.45 2.06 -51.00
CA PHE A 74 13.70 3.30 -50.78
C PHE A 74 12.23 3.03 -50.43
N PHE A 75 11.58 2.09 -51.13
CA PHE A 75 10.19 1.72 -50.85
C PHE A 75 10.02 1.12 -49.44
N TRP A 76 10.95 0.27 -49.02
CA TRP A 76 10.97 -0.28 -47.65
C TRP A 76 11.21 0.79 -46.58
N LEU A 77 12.04 1.80 -46.86
CA LEU A 77 12.24 2.94 -45.96
C LEU A 77 10.93 3.70 -45.75
N VAL A 78 10.21 4.06 -46.83
CA VAL A 78 8.94 4.77 -46.71
C VAL A 78 7.89 3.95 -45.96
N ALA A 79 7.79 2.65 -46.27
CA ALA A 79 6.86 1.74 -45.60
C ALA A 79 7.13 1.66 -44.08
N THR A 80 8.39 1.53 -43.68
CA THR A 80 8.78 1.46 -42.26
C THR A 80 8.51 2.76 -41.51
N VAL A 81 8.83 3.92 -42.09
CA VAL A 81 8.52 5.23 -41.50
C VAL A 81 7.01 5.42 -41.31
N TRP A 82 6.21 4.98 -42.28
CA TRP A 82 4.76 5.10 -42.19
C TRP A 82 4.17 4.22 -41.09
N ILE A 83 4.65 2.98 -40.96
CA ILE A 83 4.26 2.07 -39.88
C ILE A 83 4.64 2.67 -38.51
N GLN A 84 5.89 3.13 -38.35
CA GLN A 84 6.37 3.74 -37.12
C GLN A 84 5.55 4.98 -36.73
N SER A 85 5.15 5.82 -37.70
CA SER A 85 4.33 7.01 -37.42
C SER A 85 2.95 6.67 -36.84
N ARG A 86 2.36 5.55 -37.28
CA ARG A 86 1.05 5.09 -36.83
C ARG A 86 1.10 4.50 -35.43
N GLU A 87 2.15 3.74 -35.13
CA GLU A 87 2.38 3.18 -33.79
C GLU A 87 2.52 4.31 -32.75
N LEU A 88 3.27 5.37 -33.07
CA LEU A 88 3.41 6.53 -32.19
C LEU A 88 2.09 7.29 -31.97
N ALA A 89 1.22 7.37 -32.98
CA ALA A 89 -0.08 8.00 -32.83
C ALA A 89 -1.00 7.21 -31.89
N GLN A 90 -1.02 5.88 -32.03
CA GLN A 90 -1.79 4.99 -31.15
C GLN A 90 -1.26 5.03 -29.71
N GLN A 91 0.07 5.02 -29.53
CA GLN A 91 0.67 5.17 -28.20
C GLN A 91 0.29 6.49 -27.51
N ARG A 92 0.15 7.60 -28.26
CA ARG A 92 -0.29 8.88 -27.69
C ARG A 92 -1.74 8.83 -27.21
N GLU A 93 -2.61 8.13 -27.94
CA GLU A 93 -4.01 7.95 -27.56
C GLU A 93 -4.12 7.10 -26.29
N GLU A 94 -3.38 5.99 -26.21
CA GLU A 94 -3.31 5.15 -25.01
C GLU A 94 -2.77 5.91 -23.79
N LEU A 95 -1.73 6.73 -23.97
CA LEU A 95 -1.20 7.59 -22.91
C LEU A 95 -2.22 8.65 -22.47
N ALA A 96 -3.00 9.22 -23.39
CA ALA A 96 -4.04 10.19 -23.06
C ALA A 96 -5.17 9.55 -22.25
N LEU A 97 -5.60 8.35 -22.62
CA LEU A 97 -6.58 7.57 -21.86
C LEU A 97 -6.04 7.19 -20.47
N THR A 98 -4.79 6.74 -20.41
CA THR A 98 -4.11 6.38 -19.15
C THR A 98 -4.03 7.58 -18.20
N ARG A 99 -3.78 8.79 -18.70
CA ARG A 99 -3.78 10.01 -17.87
C ARG A 99 -5.14 10.29 -17.25
N ARG A 100 -6.23 10.13 -17.99
CA ARG A 100 -7.60 10.30 -17.47
C ARG A 100 -7.92 9.29 -16.38
N GLU A 101 -7.51 8.03 -16.57
CA GLU A 101 -7.67 6.98 -15.56
C GLU A 101 -6.84 7.29 -14.30
N PHE A 102 -5.63 7.84 -14.45
CA PHE A 102 -4.82 8.28 -13.30
C PHE A 102 -5.45 9.45 -12.56
N GLU A 103 -6.07 10.41 -13.25
CA GLU A 103 -6.82 11.50 -12.62
C GLU A 103 -7.97 10.95 -11.78
N HIS A 104 -8.76 10.03 -12.32
CA HIS A 104 -9.85 9.40 -11.57
C HIS A 104 -9.35 8.59 -10.37
N ASN A 105 -8.26 7.81 -10.54
CA ASN A 105 -7.65 7.08 -9.43
C ASN A 105 -7.15 8.01 -8.32
N ARG A 106 -6.60 9.19 -8.67
CA ARG A 106 -6.17 10.18 -7.66
C ARG A 106 -7.35 10.72 -6.84
N GLU A 107 -8.51 10.93 -7.45
CA GLU A 107 -9.71 11.35 -6.74
C GLU A 107 -10.19 10.27 -5.75
N VAL A 108 -10.24 9.02 -6.20
CA VAL A 108 -10.62 7.88 -5.35
C VAL A 108 -9.61 7.69 -4.20
N MET A 109 -8.32 7.79 -4.48
CA MET A 109 -7.27 7.70 -3.44
C MET A 109 -7.37 8.84 -2.42
N LYS A 110 -7.71 10.06 -2.86
CA LYS A 110 -7.91 11.19 -1.95
C LYS A 110 -9.09 10.94 -1.02
N ALA A 111 -10.23 10.52 -1.58
CA ALA A 111 -11.40 10.16 -0.77
C ALA A 111 -11.07 9.03 0.21
N GLN A 112 -10.36 7.99 -0.24
CA GLN A 112 -9.92 6.89 0.62
C GLN A 112 -9.00 7.37 1.76
N SER A 113 -8.06 8.28 1.48
CA SER A 113 -7.18 8.86 2.49
C SER A 113 -7.96 9.59 3.59
N ASP A 114 -9.00 10.34 3.22
CA ASP A 114 -9.85 11.05 4.17
C ASP A 114 -10.60 10.06 5.08
N TYR A 115 -11.12 8.96 4.52
CA TYR A 115 -11.76 7.89 5.30
C TYR A 115 -10.79 7.13 6.21
N VAL A 116 -9.59 6.81 5.72
CA VAL A 116 -8.54 6.13 6.50
C VAL A 116 -8.06 7.02 7.64
N GLY A 117 -7.94 8.33 7.42
CA GLY A 117 -7.60 9.29 8.47
C GLY A 117 -8.63 9.28 9.60
N ALA A 118 -9.92 9.35 9.27
CA ALA A 118 -10.99 9.28 10.25
C ALA A 118 -11.03 7.93 10.99
N GLN A 119 -10.81 6.81 10.29
CA GLN A 119 -10.75 5.49 10.90
C GLN A 119 -9.54 5.34 11.84
N THR A 120 -8.41 5.93 11.49
CA THR A 120 -7.17 5.86 12.28
C THR A 120 -7.34 6.56 13.63
N ASP A 121 -7.99 7.73 13.68
CA ASP A 121 -8.27 8.43 14.95
C ASP A 121 -9.15 7.59 15.88
N ILE A 122 -10.15 6.90 15.33
CA ILE A 122 -11.02 6.00 16.12
C ILE A 122 -10.21 4.83 16.69
N VAL A 123 -9.35 4.18 15.89
CA VAL A 123 -8.54 3.05 16.33
C VAL A 123 -7.51 3.46 17.39
N ILE A 124 -6.86 4.62 17.23
CA ILE A 124 -5.89 5.13 18.22
C ILE A 124 -6.59 5.35 19.56
N ARG A 125 -7.80 5.92 19.56
CA ARG A 125 -8.57 6.15 20.80
C ARG A 125 -9.03 4.85 21.44
N ASP A 126 -9.51 3.91 20.64
CA ASP A 126 -9.92 2.58 21.14
C ASP A 126 -8.74 1.83 21.77
N GLN A 127 -7.56 1.90 21.13
CA GLN A 127 -6.33 1.32 21.67
C GLN A 127 -5.93 1.98 23.01
N ALA A 128 -6.03 3.31 23.11
CA ALA A 128 -5.75 4.03 24.36
C ALA A 128 -6.75 3.65 25.48
N ASP A 129 -8.03 3.49 25.15
CA ASP A 129 -9.06 3.04 26.08
C ASP A 129 -8.76 1.61 26.59
N HIS A 130 -8.34 0.71 25.69
CA HIS A 130 -7.93 -0.65 26.08
C HIS A 130 -6.68 -0.64 26.97
N GLU A 131 -5.69 0.20 26.67
CA GLU A 131 -4.48 0.37 27.48
C GLU A 131 -4.82 0.88 28.89
N LEU A 132 -5.71 1.88 28.99
CA LEU A 132 -6.20 2.39 30.28
C LEU A 132 -6.86 1.28 31.11
N LEU A 133 -7.79 0.53 30.52
CA LEU A 133 -8.49 -0.55 31.25
C LEU A 133 -7.53 -1.64 31.73
N MET A 134 -6.51 -1.98 30.93
CA MET A 134 -5.48 -2.92 31.34
C MET A 134 -4.67 -2.40 32.53
N MET A 135 -4.26 -1.13 32.51
CA MET A 135 -3.57 -0.52 33.65
C MET A 135 -4.44 -0.47 34.89
N LEU A 136 -5.73 -0.14 34.77
CA LEU A 136 -6.64 -0.09 35.91
C LEU A 136 -6.87 -1.49 36.52
N ARG A 137 -6.92 -2.54 35.70
CA ARG A 137 -7.00 -3.94 36.19
C ARG A 137 -5.72 -4.37 36.92
N LEU A 138 -4.56 -3.99 36.39
CA LEU A 138 -3.28 -4.24 37.05
C LEU A 138 -3.20 -3.50 38.39
N PHE A 139 -3.58 -2.22 38.38
CA PHE A 139 -3.67 -1.41 39.59
C PHE A 139 -4.61 -2.03 40.62
N ARG A 140 -5.81 -2.48 40.22
CA ARG A 140 -6.74 -3.18 41.11
C ARG A 140 -6.10 -4.40 41.76
N THR A 141 -5.45 -5.25 40.97
CA THR A 141 -4.81 -6.47 41.47
C THR A 141 -3.70 -6.14 42.47
N TRP A 142 -2.86 -5.16 42.14
CA TRP A 142 -1.80 -4.66 43.02
C TRP A 142 -2.36 -4.01 44.30
N ALA A 143 -3.42 -3.22 44.19
CA ALA A 143 -4.04 -2.53 45.32
C ALA A 143 -4.64 -3.53 46.30
N LEU A 144 -5.32 -4.56 45.80
CA LEU A 144 -5.85 -5.65 46.64
C LEU A 144 -4.74 -6.41 47.37
N SER A 145 -3.58 -6.63 46.73
CA SER A 145 -2.46 -7.32 47.38
C SER A 145 -1.72 -6.47 48.42
N ASN A 146 -1.54 -5.18 48.16
CA ASN A 146 -0.65 -4.32 48.95
C ASN A 146 -1.37 -3.38 49.92
N LEU A 147 -2.62 -3.00 49.66
CA LEU A 147 -3.42 -2.14 50.55
C LEU A 147 -4.29 -2.94 51.54
N SER A 148 -4.26 -4.28 51.49
CA SER A 148 -4.97 -5.12 52.45
C SER A 148 -4.11 -5.38 53.70
N LYS A 149 -4.72 -5.25 54.88
CA LYS A 149 -4.04 -5.57 56.14
C LYS A 149 -3.79 -7.08 56.23
N PRO A 150 -2.56 -7.54 56.48
CA PRO A 150 -2.22 -8.96 56.49
C PRO A 150 -2.94 -9.74 57.60
N GLU A 151 -3.37 -9.06 58.66
CA GLU A 151 -3.94 -9.64 59.87
C GLU A 151 -5.41 -10.10 59.71
N HIS A 152 -6.08 -9.78 58.60
CA HIS A 152 -7.50 -10.12 58.36
C HIS A 152 -7.74 -10.85 57.02
N ARG A 153 -6.75 -11.57 56.48
CA ARG A 153 -6.97 -12.42 55.28
C ARG A 153 -7.84 -13.63 55.61
N VAL A 154 -9.15 -13.46 55.53
CA VAL A 154 -10.10 -14.58 55.37
C VAL A 154 -10.20 -14.88 53.87
N PRO A 155 -10.01 -16.14 53.42
CA PRO A 155 -10.17 -16.49 52.02
C PRO A 155 -11.57 -16.08 51.52
N GLY A 156 -11.64 -15.16 50.55
CA GLY A 156 -12.90 -14.70 49.97
C GLY A 156 -13.56 -13.47 50.61
N MET A 157 -12.95 -12.83 51.62
CA MET A 157 -13.41 -11.55 52.16
C MET A 157 -12.29 -10.51 52.17
N ASP A 158 -12.47 -9.44 51.42
CA ASP A 158 -11.56 -8.30 51.39
C ASP A 158 -11.75 -7.43 52.64
N ALA A 159 -10.77 -7.47 53.54
CA ALA A 159 -10.80 -6.82 54.86
C ALA A 159 -9.80 -5.66 54.98
N GLY A 160 -9.32 -5.11 53.85
CA GLY A 160 -8.49 -3.89 53.86
C GLY A 160 -9.33 -2.63 54.14
N PRO A 161 -8.83 -1.66 54.94
CA PRO A 161 -9.55 -0.41 55.20
C PRO A 161 -9.83 0.39 53.92
N PHE A 162 -8.96 0.26 52.91
CA PHE A 162 -9.08 0.96 51.63
C PHE A 162 -9.86 0.16 50.57
N THR A 163 -9.89 -1.16 50.66
CA THR A 163 -10.39 -2.05 49.61
C THR A 163 -11.74 -2.73 49.93
N LYS A 164 -12.20 -2.68 51.18
CA LYS A 164 -13.48 -3.26 51.64
C LYS A 164 -14.69 -2.82 50.78
N GLN A 165 -15.48 -3.74 50.25
CA GLN A 165 -16.67 -3.40 49.42
C GLN A 165 -16.34 -2.52 48.20
N THR A 166 -15.15 -2.68 47.61
CA THR A 166 -14.85 -2.00 46.36
C THR A 166 -15.59 -2.67 45.19
N PRO A 167 -16.07 -1.88 44.19
CA PRO A 167 -16.71 -2.42 43.00
C PRO A 167 -15.78 -3.32 42.17
N ASP A 168 -16.37 -4.22 41.38
CA ASP A 168 -15.63 -5.09 40.46
C ASP A 168 -15.15 -4.36 39.20
N ASP A 169 -15.85 -3.31 38.80
CA ASP A 169 -15.44 -2.48 37.67
C ASP A 169 -14.14 -1.72 38.01
N PRO A 170 -13.11 -1.77 37.15
CA PRO A 170 -11.80 -1.19 37.45
C PRO A 170 -11.82 0.35 37.55
N ILE A 171 -12.78 1.01 36.89
CA ILE A 171 -12.96 2.46 36.96
C ILE A 171 -13.58 2.83 38.31
N ASP A 172 -14.68 2.18 38.66
CA ASP A 172 -15.35 2.43 39.94
C ASP A 172 -14.44 2.04 41.14
N PHE A 173 -13.61 1.01 40.96
CA PHE A 173 -12.61 0.60 41.93
C PHE A 173 -11.60 1.73 42.24
N ILE A 174 -10.99 2.33 41.21
CA ILE A 174 -9.99 3.39 41.43
C ILE A 174 -10.62 4.64 42.05
N VAL A 175 -11.86 5.00 41.68
CA VAL A 175 -12.60 6.11 42.29
C VAL A 175 -12.88 5.83 43.76
N ALA A 176 -13.33 4.62 44.10
CA ALA A 176 -13.59 4.23 45.48
C ALA A 176 -12.31 4.21 46.34
N VAL A 177 -11.22 3.65 45.81
CA VAL A 177 -9.93 3.57 46.52
C VAL A 177 -9.30 4.95 46.68
N SER A 178 -9.26 5.77 45.62
CA SER A 178 -8.75 7.14 45.68
C SER A 178 -9.54 8.01 46.66
N GLY A 179 -10.87 7.93 46.65
CA GLY A 179 -11.72 8.65 47.61
C GLY A 179 -11.45 8.26 49.06
N ARG A 180 -11.20 6.97 49.32
CA ARG A 180 -10.88 6.46 50.66
C ARG A 180 -9.47 6.77 51.11
N LEU A 181 -8.51 6.88 50.19
CA LEU A 181 -7.15 7.33 50.49
C LEU A 181 -7.08 8.84 50.71
N ALA A 182 -7.87 9.61 49.94
CA ALA A 182 -7.86 11.06 50.00
C ALA A 182 -8.27 11.60 51.37
N HIS A 183 -9.26 10.98 52.03
CA HIS A 183 -9.75 11.48 53.32
C HIS A 183 -8.68 11.40 54.42
N PRO A 184 -8.07 10.23 54.73
CA PRO A 184 -6.99 10.14 55.72
C PRO A 184 -5.77 10.99 55.37
N VAL A 185 -5.36 11.05 54.10
CA VAL A 185 -4.25 11.91 53.65
C VAL A 185 -4.57 13.38 53.93
N PHE A 186 -5.77 13.84 53.59
CA PHE A 186 -6.21 15.21 53.85
C PHE A 186 -6.21 15.53 55.36
N MET A 187 -6.72 14.62 56.19
CA MET A 187 -6.75 14.81 57.64
C MET A 187 -5.34 14.93 58.25
N ILE A 188 -4.39 14.14 57.76
CA ILE A 188 -2.99 14.20 58.22
C ILE A 188 -2.33 15.50 57.74
N THR A 189 -2.45 15.84 56.46
CA THR A 189 -1.72 16.96 55.85
C THR A 189 -2.27 18.33 56.25
N PHE A 190 -3.59 18.48 56.38
CA PHE A 190 -4.23 19.78 56.61
C PHE A 190 -4.73 19.99 58.03
N ILE A 191 -5.09 18.93 58.76
CA ILE A 191 -5.69 19.03 60.10
C ILE A 191 -4.71 18.57 61.21
N ASP A 192 -3.54 18.02 60.85
CA ASP A 192 -2.54 17.43 61.77
C ASP A 192 -3.16 16.36 62.71
N ASP A 193 -4.21 15.67 62.25
CA ASP A 193 -4.86 14.62 63.03
C ASP A 193 -4.09 13.30 62.90
N LYS A 194 -3.20 13.06 63.86
CA LYS A 194 -2.31 11.88 63.90
C LYS A 194 -3.03 10.55 64.06
N ARG A 195 -4.34 10.54 64.36
CA ARG A 195 -5.12 9.29 64.50
C ARG A 195 -5.15 8.47 63.21
N TYR A 196 -5.11 9.13 62.06
CA TYR A 196 -5.14 8.47 60.75
C TYR A 196 -3.79 7.85 60.34
N ILE A 197 -2.70 8.20 61.02
CA ILE A 197 -1.38 7.58 60.77
C ILE A 197 -1.42 6.07 61.06
N GLU A 198 -2.23 5.65 62.03
CA GLU A 198 -2.46 4.23 62.35
C GLU A 198 -3.01 3.43 61.17
N GLU A 199 -3.78 4.07 60.29
CA GLU A 199 -4.31 3.43 59.08
C GLU A 199 -3.22 3.18 58.05
N PHE A 200 -2.17 4.01 57.98
CA PHE A 200 -1.05 3.85 57.06
C PHE A 200 0.12 3.03 57.62
N LYS A 201 0.13 2.67 58.90
CA LYS A 201 1.25 1.95 59.53
C LYS A 201 1.63 0.62 58.86
N HIS A 202 0.70 0.01 58.13
CA HIS A 202 0.94 -1.25 57.42
C HIS A 202 1.53 -1.04 56.01
N LEU A 203 1.58 0.19 55.52
CA LEU A 203 2.12 0.56 54.22
C LEU A 203 3.61 0.92 54.38
N THR A 204 4.46 0.29 53.57
CA THR A 204 5.88 0.61 53.50
C THR A 204 6.13 1.83 52.63
N ALA A 205 7.28 2.50 52.78
CA ALA A 205 7.67 3.61 51.90
C ALA A 205 7.65 3.19 50.42
N GLU A 206 8.05 1.96 50.13
CA GLU A 206 8.01 1.35 48.79
C GLU A 206 6.59 1.27 48.24
N THR A 207 5.60 0.80 49.02
CA THR A 207 4.20 0.74 48.56
C THR A 207 3.59 2.11 48.27
N VAL A 208 4.02 3.15 49.00
CA VAL A 208 3.56 4.53 48.77
C VAL A 208 4.18 5.10 47.50
N GLU A 209 5.45 4.81 47.23
CA GLU A 209 6.11 5.20 45.99
C GLU A 209 5.49 4.50 44.78
N GLU A 210 5.25 3.19 44.87
CA GLU A 210 4.56 2.42 43.82
C GLU A 210 3.15 2.95 43.56
N LEU A 211 2.40 3.33 44.62
CA LEU A 211 1.08 3.95 44.48
C LEU A 211 1.14 5.23 43.65
N ALA A 212 2.09 6.12 43.97
CA ALA A 212 2.29 7.37 43.23
C ALA A 212 2.62 7.09 41.76
N GLN A 213 3.53 6.15 41.49
CA GLN A 213 3.89 5.76 40.12
C GLN A 213 2.72 5.18 39.31
N HIS A 214 1.76 4.50 39.94
CA HIS A 214 0.56 4.02 39.26
C HIS A 214 -0.37 5.18 38.89
N TYR A 215 -0.59 6.13 39.81
CA TYR A 215 -1.39 7.33 39.51
C TYR A 215 -0.77 8.18 38.42
N ASP A 216 0.55 8.40 38.44
CA ASP A 216 1.25 9.16 37.41
C ASP A 216 1.11 8.52 36.02
N ARG A 217 1.21 7.18 35.94
CA ARG A 217 1.01 6.43 34.68
C ARG A 217 -0.42 6.56 34.17
N ILE A 218 -1.41 6.43 35.05
CA ILE A 218 -2.83 6.58 34.69
C ILE A 218 -3.11 8.02 34.21
N PHE A 219 -2.57 9.03 34.90
CA PHE A 219 -2.75 10.43 34.54
C PHE A 219 -2.09 10.79 33.20
N ALA A 220 -0.92 10.21 32.90
CA ALA A 220 -0.22 10.45 31.63
C ALA A 220 -1.05 10.02 30.40
N ILE A 221 -1.85 8.95 30.53
CA ILE A 221 -2.67 8.40 29.45
C ILE A 221 -4.02 9.12 29.28
N ARG A 222 -4.46 9.88 30.29
CA ARG A 222 -5.73 10.64 30.28
C ARG A 222 -5.93 11.51 29.05
N SER A 223 -4.85 12.10 28.51
CA SER A 223 -4.92 12.97 27.33
C SER A 223 -5.23 12.23 26.01
N ARG A 224 -5.11 10.90 25.99
CA ARG A 224 -5.22 10.06 24.78
C ARG A 224 -6.49 9.20 24.73
N VAL A 225 -7.19 9.08 25.85
CA VAL A 225 -8.41 8.27 25.98
C VAL A 225 -9.65 9.03 25.51
N SER A 226 -10.72 8.29 25.25
CA SER A 226 -11.99 8.88 24.80
C SER A 226 -12.58 9.85 25.83
N PRO A 227 -13.41 10.84 25.41
CA PRO A 227 -14.01 11.82 26.32
C PRO A 227 -14.83 11.21 27.47
N ALA A 228 -15.38 10.00 27.26
CA ALA A 228 -16.11 9.28 28.30
C ALA A 228 -15.19 8.83 29.45
N ASN A 229 -13.96 8.42 29.13
CA ASN A 229 -12.97 7.94 30.10
C ASN A 229 -12.05 9.07 30.60
N ALA A 230 -11.95 10.18 29.88
CA ALA A 230 -11.15 11.35 30.26
C ALA A 230 -11.68 12.09 31.50
N ALA A 231 -12.89 11.78 31.97
CA ALA A 231 -13.48 12.36 33.18
C ALA A 231 -12.89 11.79 34.49
N LEU A 232 -12.14 10.68 34.41
CA LEU A 232 -11.33 10.13 35.50
C LEU A 232 -10.09 10.98 35.77
#